data_AF-A0A6G3WZB6-F1
#
_entry.id   AF-A0A6G3WZB6-F1
#
_cell.length_a   1.000
_cell.length_b   1.000
_cell.length_c   1.000
_cell.angle_alpha   90.00
_cell.angle_beta   90.00
_cell.angle_gamma   90.00
#
_symmetry.space_group_name_H-M   'P 1'
#
loop_
_entity.id
_entity.type
_entity.pdbx_description
1 polymer ?
#
loop_
_entity_poly.entity_id
_entity_poly.type
_entity_poly.pdbx_seq_one_letter_code
_entity_poly.pdbx_strand_id
1 'polypeptide(L)'
;EHGVHHLVFSSSCSLYGEGDGGPLSEQAAVRPTNPYAASKWACEQILADVCRRIPGFTVLSLRYFNPAGAHPSGLLGEEPRGTPDNLMPCLAQVATGRRE
;
A
#
# COMPACT_ATOMS: atom_id res chain seq x y z
N GLU A 1 13.54 -11.10 21.80
CA GLU A 1 14.22 -12.41 21.70
C GLU A 1 14.72 -12.82 20.30
N HIS A 2 14.67 -11.96 19.27
CA HIS A 2 15.32 -12.27 17.97
C HIS A 2 16.29 -11.18 17.46
N GLY A 3 16.47 -10.09 18.20
CA GLY A 3 17.35 -8.98 17.80
C GLY A 3 16.91 -8.26 16.51
N VAL A 4 15.66 -8.43 16.08
CA VAL A 4 15.12 -7.81 14.86
C VAL A 4 14.46 -6.48 15.23
N HIS A 5 15.04 -5.39 14.75
CA HIS A 5 14.63 -4.03 15.09
C HIS A 5 14.33 -3.16 13.87
N HIS A 6 14.43 -3.71 12.66
CA HIS A 6 14.18 -2.99 11.43
C HIS A 6 12.99 -3.60 10.69
N LEU A 7 12.03 -2.75 10.32
CA LEU A 7 10.85 -3.16 9.60
C LEU A 7 10.56 -2.18 8.46
N VAL A 8 10.23 -2.71 7.29
CA VAL A 8 9.61 -1.93 6.20
C VAL A 8 8.14 -2.31 6.16
N PHE A 9 7.25 -1.33 6.26
CA PHE A 9 5.81 -1.53 6.26
C PHE A 9 5.19 -1.03 4.96
N SER A 10 4.47 -1.93 4.27
CA SER A 10 3.66 -1.59 3.10
C SER A 10 2.38 -0.88 3.52
N SER A 11 2.42 0.45 3.54
CA SER A 11 1.28 1.33 3.74
C SER A 11 0.62 1.71 2.40
N SER A 12 -0.26 2.72 2.41
CA SER A 12 -1.07 3.09 1.24
C SER A 12 -1.36 4.60 1.21
N CYS A 13 -1.43 5.20 0.02
CA CYS A 13 -1.91 6.57 -0.16
C CYS A 13 -3.42 6.69 0.11
N SER A 14 -4.17 5.58 0.17
CA SER A 14 -5.60 5.57 0.53
C SER A 14 -5.88 6.15 1.93
N LEU A 15 -4.84 6.31 2.75
CA LEU A 15 -4.91 7.00 4.04
C LEU A 15 -5.40 8.45 3.92
N TYR A 16 -5.14 9.11 2.80
CA TYR A 16 -5.47 10.52 2.61
C TYR A 16 -6.90 10.77 2.13
N GLY A 17 -7.68 9.72 1.87
CA GLY A 17 -9.05 9.84 1.35
C GLY A 17 -9.07 10.57 0.00
N GLU A 18 -9.95 11.56 -0.13
CA GLU A 18 -10.06 12.39 -1.34
C GLU A 18 -8.92 13.41 -1.49
N GLY A 19 -8.06 13.56 -0.47
CA GLY A 19 -6.99 14.55 -0.45
C GLY A 19 -7.49 16.00 -0.52
N ASP A 20 -6.57 16.92 -0.79
CA ASP A 20 -6.87 18.36 -0.94
C ASP A 20 -6.73 18.82 -2.40
N GLY A 21 -6.82 17.89 -3.36
CA GLY A 21 -6.83 18.18 -4.82
C GLY A 21 -5.46 18.46 -5.48
N GLY A 22 -4.37 18.47 -4.73
CA GLY A 22 -2.99 18.62 -5.23
C GLY A 22 -2.13 17.35 -5.07
N PRO A 23 -0.84 17.41 -5.46
CA PRO A 23 0.11 16.36 -5.14
C PRO A 23 0.13 16.08 -3.63
N LEU A 24 0.01 14.81 -3.26
CA LEU A 24 -0.01 14.41 -1.86
C LEU A 24 1.39 14.44 -1.25
N SER A 25 1.49 14.98 -0.04
CA SER A 25 2.67 14.97 0.81
C SER A 25 2.41 14.10 2.05
N GLU A 26 3.47 13.58 2.67
CA GLU A 26 3.44 12.90 3.97
C GLU A 26 2.80 13.74 5.08
N GLN A 27 2.84 15.07 4.94
CA GLN A 27 2.22 16.04 5.87
C GLN A 27 0.73 16.26 5.65
N ALA A 28 0.15 15.72 4.55
CA ALA A 28 -1.28 15.85 4.29
C ALA A 28 -2.11 15.16 5.37
N ALA A 29 -3.32 15.67 5.61
CA ALA A 29 -4.21 15.15 6.63
C ALA A 29 -4.63 13.70 6.30
N VAL A 30 -4.54 12.82 7.30
CA VAL A 30 -5.00 11.43 7.19
C VAL A 30 -6.50 11.36 7.43
N ARG A 31 -7.24 10.84 6.45
CA ARG A 31 -8.71 10.76 6.38
C ARG A 31 -9.14 9.42 5.74
N PRO A 32 -8.94 8.27 6.41
CA PRO A 32 -9.29 6.97 5.83
C PRO A 32 -10.80 6.86 5.60
N THR A 33 -11.21 6.49 4.39
CA THR A 33 -12.63 6.42 3.99
C THR A 33 -13.20 5.00 3.95
N ASN A 34 -12.38 3.97 4.20
CA ASN A 34 -12.81 2.57 4.20
C ASN A 34 -12.01 1.72 5.22
N PRO A 35 -12.48 0.50 5.55
CA PRO A 35 -11.81 -0.36 6.54
C PRO A 35 -10.37 -0.74 6.17
N TYR A 36 -10.06 -0.90 4.87
CA TYR A 36 -8.70 -1.19 4.42
C TYR A 36 -7.75 -0.03 4.76
N ALA A 37 -8.11 1.21 4.41
CA ALA A 37 -7.33 2.39 4.74
C ALA A 37 -7.20 2.59 6.26
N ALA A 38 -8.30 2.39 7.00
CA ALA A 38 -8.30 2.48 8.46
C ALA A 38 -7.35 1.44 9.10
N SER A 39 -7.28 0.22 8.55
CA SER A 39 -6.36 -0.81 9.03
C SER A 39 -4.90 -0.42 8.85
N LYS A 40 -4.55 0.18 7.70
CA LYS A 40 -3.19 0.68 7.43
C LYS A 40 -2.83 1.82 8.37
N TRP A 41 -3.78 2.71 8.65
CA TRP A 41 -3.56 3.81 9.59
C TRP A 41 -3.30 3.31 11.00
N ALA A 42 -4.13 2.37 11.48
CA ALA A 42 -3.97 1.76 12.79
C ALA A 42 -2.58 1.10 12.93
N CYS A 43 -2.12 0.38 11.91
CA CYS A 43 -0.76 -0.17 11.89
C CYS A 43 0.31 0.91 11.97
N GLU A 44 0.20 2.01 11.21
CA GLU A 44 1.17 3.12 11.30
C GLU A 44 1.23 3.72 12.72
N GLN A 45 0.09 3.90 13.38
CA GLN A 45 0.04 4.43 14.75
C GLN A 45 0.70 3.48 15.75
N ILE A 46 0.40 2.18 15.67
CA ILE A 46 1.02 1.16 16.52
C ILE A 46 2.53 1.12 16.30
N LEU A 47 2.98 1.13 15.04
CA LEU A 47 4.41 1.10 14.71
C LEU A 47 5.13 2.37 15.18
N ALA A 48 4.48 3.54 15.08
CA ALA A 48 5.01 4.79 15.63
C ALA A 48 5.12 4.74 17.16
N ASP A 49 4.14 4.15 17.85
CA ASP A 49 4.21 3.91 19.30
C ASP A 49 5.37 2.99 19.68
N VAL A 50 5.61 1.92 18.90
CA VAL A 50 6.73 1.00 19.10
C VAL A 50 8.07 1.73 18.98
N CYS A 51 8.29 2.50 17.91
CA CYS A 51 9.51 3.28 17.73
C CYS A 51 9.73 4.32 18.84
N ARG A 52 8.65 4.92 19.35
CA ARG A 52 8.73 5.89 20.47
C ARG A 52 9.09 5.23 21.80
N ARG A 53 8.70 3.97 22.03
CA ARG A 53 8.87 3.28 23.32
C ARG A 53 10.08 2.35 23.37
N ILE A 54 10.55 1.84 22.24
CA ILE A 54 11.64 0.87 22.15
C ILE A 54 12.84 1.53 21.44
N PRO A 55 13.82 2.05 22.17
CA PRO A 55 15.02 2.63 21.59
C PRO A 55 15.72 1.65 20.63
N GLY A 56 16.13 2.14 19.46
CA GLY A 56 16.78 1.34 18.42
C GLY A 56 15.81 0.63 17.46
N PHE A 57 14.50 0.58 17.74
CA PHE A 57 13.52 0.08 16.78
C PHE A 57 13.27 1.11 15.68
N THR A 58 13.38 0.70 14.41
CA THR A 58 13.25 1.56 13.24
C THR A 58 12.24 0.99 12.26
N VAL A 59 11.27 1.81 11.86
CA VAL A 59 10.24 1.44 10.89
C VAL A 59 10.26 2.44 9.74
N LEU A 60 10.26 1.93 8.50
CA LEU A 60 10.00 2.71 7.30
C LEU A 60 8.61 2.34 6.75
N SER A 61 7.65 3.26 6.86
CA SER A 61 6.31 3.09 6.31
C SER A 61 6.24 3.68 4.90
N LEU A 62 6.06 2.83 3.89
CA LEU A 62 5.97 3.23 2.49
C LEU A 62 4.52 3.32 2.06
N ARG A 63 4.03 4.54 1.81
CA ARG A 63 2.64 4.80 1.36
C ARG A 63 2.55 4.67 -0.16
N TYR A 64 2.35 3.46 -0.66
CA TYR A 64 2.23 3.22 -2.11
C TYR A 64 0.98 3.88 -2.69
N PHE A 65 1.08 4.29 -3.96
CA PHE A 65 -0.06 4.73 -4.75
C PHE A 65 -0.67 3.52 -5.45
N ASN A 66 -0.83 3.57 -6.77
CA ASN A 66 -1.35 2.47 -7.57
C ASN A 66 -0.17 1.76 -8.26
N PRO A 67 0.42 0.72 -7.67
CA PRO A 67 1.44 -0.08 -8.35
C PRO A 67 0.82 -0.75 -9.59
N ALA A 68 1.58 -0.74 -10.68
CA ALA A 68 1.19 -1.33 -11.95
C ALA A 68 2.42 -1.74 -12.76
N GLY A 69 2.20 -2.56 -13.79
CA GLY A 69 3.25 -3.09 -14.65
C GLY A 69 3.66 -4.51 -14.27
N ALA A 70 4.80 -4.95 -14.81
CA ALA A 70 5.33 -6.28 -14.65
C ALA A 70 6.86 -6.25 -14.76
N HIS A 71 7.53 -7.35 -14.37
CA HIS A 71 8.96 -7.48 -14.59
C HIS A 71 9.26 -7.49 -16.10
N PRO A 72 10.32 -6.82 -16.59
CA PRO A 72 10.58 -6.68 -18.04
C PRO A 72 10.84 -8.00 -18.77
N SER A 73 11.15 -9.09 -18.07
CA SER A 73 11.25 -10.41 -18.69
C SER A 73 9.91 -11.00 -19.15
N GLY A 74 8.78 -10.44 -18.70
CA GLY A 74 7.44 -10.98 -18.95
C GLY A 74 7.09 -12.22 -18.12
N LEU A 75 7.99 -12.71 -17.27
CA LEU A 75 7.78 -13.94 -16.48
C LEU A 75 7.08 -13.69 -15.14
N LEU A 76 7.07 -12.45 -14.65
CA LEU A 76 6.53 -12.07 -13.34
C LEU A 76 5.64 -10.85 -13.49
N GLY A 77 4.42 -10.92 -12.95
CA GLY A 77 3.45 -9.83 -12.96
C GLY A 77 2.33 -10.10 -11.96
N GLU A 78 1.34 -9.20 -11.93
CA GLU A 78 0.15 -9.36 -11.11
C GLU A 78 -0.77 -10.45 -11.70
N GLU A 79 -0.99 -11.53 -10.95
CA GLU A 79 -1.91 -12.62 -11.32
C GLU A 79 -2.97 -12.76 -10.22
N PRO A 80 -4.05 -11.96 -10.27
CA PRO A 80 -5.12 -12.03 -9.29
C PRO A 80 -5.94 -13.33 -9.44
N ARG A 81 -6.35 -13.91 -8.31
CA ARG A 81 -7.24 -15.07 -8.31
C ARG A 81 -8.69 -14.60 -8.47
N GLY A 82 -9.38 -15.08 -9.49
CA GLY A 82 -10.78 -14.72 -9.76
C GLY A 82 -10.92 -13.41 -10.54
N THR A 83 -12.01 -12.69 -10.29
CA THR A 83 -12.25 -11.37 -10.92
C THR A 83 -11.34 -10.33 -10.28
N PRO A 84 -10.52 -9.59 -11.05
CA PRO A 84 -9.68 -8.55 -10.48
C PRO A 84 -10.51 -7.36 -9.99
N ASP A 85 -10.22 -6.90 -8.78
CA ASP A 85 -10.77 -5.65 -8.25
C ASP A 85 -9.97 -4.42 -8.73
N ASN A 86 -8.71 -4.62 -9.14
CA ASN A 86 -7.81 -3.57 -9.62
C ASN A 86 -7.95 -3.34 -11.13
N LEU A 87 -7.82 -2.08 -11.55
CA LEU A 87 -7.99 -1.66 -12.94
C LEU A 87 -7.03 -2.36 -13.91
N MET A 88 -5.73 -2.36 -13.60
CA MET A 88 -4.71 -2.82 -14.55
C MET A 88 -4.80 -4.31 -14.89
N PRO A 89 -4.97 -5.24 -13.92
CA PRO A 89 -5.22 -6.64 -14.25
C PRO A 89 -6.56 -6.88 -14.94
N CYS A 90 -7.60 -6.11 -14.60
CA CYS A 90 -8.89 -6.21 -15.29
C CYS A 90 -8.72 -5.86 -16.78
N LEU A 91 -8.06 -4.74 -17.08
CA LEU A 91 -7.73 -4.33 -18.45
C LEU A 91 -6.86 -5.39 -19.17
N ALA A 92 -5.88 -5.97 -18.50
CA ALA A 92 -5.05 -7.02 -19.06
C ALA A 92 -5.85 -8.30 -19.39
N GLN A 93 -6.83 -8.67 -18.55
CA GLN A 93 -7.72 -9.79 -18.83
C GLN A 93 -8.62 -9.52 -20.05
N VAL A 94 -9.14 -8.30 -20.20
CA VAL A 94 -9.92 -7.91 -21.39
C VAL A 94 -9.04 -7.93 -22.65
N ALA A 95 -7.86 -7.32 -22.59
CA ALA A 95 -6.93 -7.26 -23.73
C ALA A 95 -6.47 -8.66 -24.20
N THR A 96 -6.49 -9.66 -23.32
CA THR A 96 -6.12 -11.05 -23.63
C THR A 96 -7.33 -11.96 -23.88
N GLY A 97 -8.56 -11.41 -23.89
CA GLY A 97 -9.78 -12.16 -24.16
C GLY A 97 -10.21 -13.12 -23.03
N ARG A 98 -9.65 -12.97 -21.82
CA ARG A 98 -10.08 -13.73 -20.63
C ARG A 98 -11.36 -13.15 -20.01
N ARG A 99 -11.77 -11.96 -20.46
CA ARG A 99 -12.92 -11.19 -19.98
C ARG A 99 -13.47 -10.31 -21.13
N GLU A 100 -14.76 -10.01 -21.09
CA GLU A 100 -15.44 -9.00 -21.94
C GLU A 100 -15.57 -7.65 -21.23
#